data_AF-A0A2D5LMC2-F1
#
_entry.id   AF-A0A2D5LMC2-F1
#
_cell.length_a   1.000
_cell.length_b   1.000
_cell.length_c   1.000
_cell.angle_alpha   90.00
_cell.angle_beta   90.00
_cell.angle_gamma   90.00
#
_symmetry.space_group_name_H-M   'P 1'
#
loop_
_entity.id
_entity.type
_entity.pdbx_description
1 polymer ?
#
loop_
_entity_poly.entity_id
_entity_poly.type
_entity_poly.pdbx_seq_one_letter_code
_entity_poly.pdbx_strand_id
1 'polypeptide(L)'
;MSNEQQSLKIMRKPEVLSLLCVSETSLYRQINGKTFPPSFSLGCRAVGWYEHEINAVIKARAAGKTEAEIKALVNNLISARIEAA
;
A
#
# COMPACT_ATOMS: atom_id res chain seq x y z
N MET A 1 -20.96 11.40 -8.23
CA MET A 1 -19.77 11.48 -7.36
C MET A 1 -18.76 10.49 -7.93
N SER A 2 -17.59 10.99 -8.28
CA SER A 2 -16.70 10.43 -9.30
C SER A 2 -16.30 8.97 -9.02
N ASN A 3 -16.52 8.11 -10.00
CA ASN A 3 -15.97 6.78 -10.06
C ASN A 3 -14.44 6.95 -10.25
N GLU A 4 -13.70 7.00 -9.14
CA GLU A 4 -12.24 7.11 -9.15
C GLU A 4 -11.73 5.77 -9.69
N GLN A 5 -11.55 5.69 -11.02
CA GLN A 5 -10.99 4.54 -11.70
C GLN A 5 -9.69 4.16 -10.98
N GLN A 6 -9.62 2.95 -10.42
CA GLN A 6 -8.43 2.42 -9.78
C GLN A 6 -7.33 2.31 -10.84
N SER A 7 -6.57 3.38 -11.02
CA SER A 7 -5.44 3.41 -11.92
C SER A 7 -4.45 2.33 -11.47
N LEU A 8 -4.12 1.41 -12.40
CA LEU A 8 -3.12 0.36 -12.23
C LEU A 8 -1.71 0.95 -12.35
N LYS A 9 -1.44 2.04 -11.63
CA LYS A 9 -0.12 2.62 -11.54
C LYS A 9 0.70 1.88 -10.48
N ILE A 10 1.87 1.42 -10.90
CA ILE A 10 2.80 0.66 -10.07
C ILE A 10 3.90 1.61 -9.61
N MET A 11 4.15 1.64 -8.30
CA MET A 11 5.27 2.36 -7.69
C MET A 11 6.36 1.39 -7.24
N ARG A 12 7.62 1.77 -7.45
CA ARG A 12 8.81 1.05 -7.01
C ARG A 12 9.27 1.54 -5.64
N LYS A 13 10.14 0.76 -4.97
CA LYS A 13 10.65 1.06 -3.62
C LYS A 13 11.13 2.52 -3.47
N PRO A 14 11.97 3.10 -4.37
CA PRO A 14 12.43 4.47 -4.22
C PRO A 14 11.29 5.50 -4.22
N GLU A 15 10.27 5.30 -5.07
CA GLU A 15 9.10 6.17 -5.14
C GLU A 15 8.25 6.07 -3.88
N VAL A 16 8.04 4.84 -3.38
CA VAL A 16 7.30 4.60 -2.13
C VAL A 16 7.99 5.25 -0.93
N LEU A 17 9.33 5.14 -0.83
CA LEU A 17 10.09 5.77 0.25
C LEU A 17 10.05 7.30 0.16
N SER A 18 10.16 7.86 -1.04
CA SER A 18 10.03 9.30 -1.27
C SER A 18 8.64 9.82 -0.90
N LEU A 19 7.58 9.06 -1.23
CA LEU A 19 6.20 9.45 -0.96
C LEU A 19 5.88 9.40 0.54
N LEU A 20 6.35 8.36 1.24
CA LEU A 20 6.10 8.19 2.66
C LEU A 20 7.05 9.01 3.54
N CYS A 21 8.15 9.53 2.97
CA CYS A 21 9.22 10.22 3.71
C CYS A 21 9.76 9.37 4.89
N VAL A 22 9.91 8.06 4.68
CA VAL A 22 10.41 7.12 5.69
C VAL A 22 11.64 6.36 5.20
N SER A 23 12.41 5.82 6.14
CA SER A 23 13.51 4.91 5.84
C SER A 23 13.01 3.54 5.37
N GLU A 24 13.87 2.82 4.66
CA GLU A 24 13.62 1.45 4.21
C GLU A 24 13.25 0.51 5.37
N THR A 25 13.98 0.59 6.49
CA THR A 25 13.70 -0.20 7.69
C THR A 25 12.30 0.10 8.25
N SER A 26 11.87 1.37 8.22
CA SER A 26 10.54 1.77 8.67
C SER A 26 9.45 1.19 7.77
N LEU A 27 9.64 1.22 6.45
CA LEU A 27 8.72 0.60 5.50
C LEU A 27 8.55 -0.90 5.79
N TYR A 28 9.64 -1.64 5.93
CA TYR A 28 9.57 -3.08 6.25
C TYR A 28 8.96 -3.34 7.63
N ARG A 29 9.22 -2.49 8.63
CA ARG A 29 8.57 -2.59 9.94
C ARG A 29 7.05 -2.44 9.82
N GLN A 30 6.57 -1.53 8.99
CA GLN A 30 5.14 -1.32 8.77
C GLN A 30 4.50 -2.50 8.02
N ILE A 31 5.20 -3.06 7.01
CA ILE A 31 4.76 -4.26 6.30
C ILE A 31 4.67 -5.46 7.25
N ASN A 32 5.72 -5.71 8.05
CA ASN A 32 5.74 -6.78 9.05
C ASN A 32 4.66 -6.58 10.13
N GLY A 33 4.39 -5.32 10.49
CA GLY A 33 3.32 -4.93 11.40
C GLY A 33 1.92 -4.98 10.79
N LYS A 34 1.78 -5.35 9.51
CA LYS A 34 0.50 -5.38 8.76
C LYS A 34 -0.20 -4.01 8.67
N THR A 35 0.52 -2.92 8.88
CA THR A 35 -0.01 -1.55 8.81
C THR A 35 0.28 -0.87 7.46
N PHE A 36 0.83 -1.64 6.52
CA PHE A 36 1.12 -1.22 5.15
C PHE A 36 1.00 -2.43 4.21
N PRO A 37 0.51 -2.24 2.96
CA PRO A 37 0.36 -3.34 2.01
C PRO A 37 1.71 -3.98 1.64
N PRO A 38 1.76 -5.32 1.52
CA PRO A 38 2.95 -6.02 1.06
C PRO A 38 3.19 -5.74 -0.44
N SER A 39 4.46 -5.68 -0.81
CA SER A 39 4.87 -5.63 -2.22
C SER A 39 4.48 -6.89 -2.97
N PHE A 40 4.20 -6.78 -4.25
CA PHE A 40 4.07 -7.93 -5.16
C PHE A 40 5.25 -8.02 -6.13
N SER A 41 5.49 -9.21 -6.65
CA SER A 41 6.53 -9.45 -7.66
C SER A 41 6.07 -8.94 -9.03
N LEU A 42 6.94 -8.19 -9.70
CA LEU A 42 6.79 -7.76 -11.09
C LEU A 42 7.53 -8.70 -12.06
N GLY A 43 8.14 -9.78 -11.54
CA GLY A 43 9.04 -10.67 -12.29
C GLY A 43 10.52 -10.27 -12.16
N CYS A 44 11.45 -11.14 -12.56
CA CYS A 44 12.89 -10.85 -12.67
C CYS A 44 13.51 -10.11 -11.45
N ARG A 45 13.16 -10.50 -10.23
CA ARG A 45 13.58 -9.88 -8.94
C ARG A 45 13.06 -8.47 -8.68
N ALA A 46 12.16 -7.96 -9.52
CA ALA A 46 11.50 -6.68 -9.33
C ALA A 46 10.28 -6.84 -8.42
N VAL A 47 10.10 -5.89 -7.49
CA VAL A 47 8.89 -5.75 -6.68
C VAL A 47 8.26 -4.37 -6.86
N GLY A 48 6.95 -4.28 -6.60
CA GLY A 48 6.18 -3.04 -6.68
C GLY A 48 4.97 -3.03 -5.75
N TRP A 49 4.32 -1.87 -5.70
CA TRP A 49 3.08 -1.61 -4.98
C TRP A 49 2.12 -0.86 -5.90
N TYR A 50 0.82 -1.00 -5.67
CA TYR A 50 -0.13 -0.17 -6.38
C TYR A 50 -0.24 1.22 -5.73
N GLU A 51 -0.24 2.26 -6.55
CA GLU A 51 -0.34 3.64 -6.09
C GLU A 51 -1.60 3.90 -5.28
N HIS A 52 -2.73 3.33 -5.72
CA HIS A 52 -4.01 3.52 -5.05
C HIS A 52 -4.03 2.90 -3.64
N GLU A 53 -3.37 1.75 -3.42
CA GLU A 53 -3.28 1.11 -2.09
C GLU A 53 -2.48 1.98 -1.12
N ILE A 54 -1.35 2.52 -1.59
CA ILE A 54 -0.49 3.38 -0.79
C ILE A 54 -1.24 4.66 -0.41
N ASN A 55 -1.89 5.29 -1.38
CA ASN A 55 -2.71 6.47 -1.15
C ASN A 55 -3.87 6.19 -0.18
N ALA A 56 -4.52 5.03 -0.26
CA ALA A 56 -5.58 4.65 0.66
C ALA A 56 -5.07 4.56 2.12
N VAL A 57 -3.90 3.95 2.34
CA VAL A 57 -3.29 3.88 3.68
C VAL A 57 -2.87 5.26 4.19
N ILE A 58 -2.29 6.10 3.34
CA ILE A 58 -1.92 7.48 3.72
C ILE A 58 -3.17 8.29 4.08
N LYS A 59 -4.24 8.22 3.27
CA LYS A 59 -5.53 8.87 3.54
C LYS A 59 -6.12 8.39 4.88
N ALA A 60 -6.09 7.09 5.16
CA ALA A 60 -6.57 6.53 6.42
C ALA A 60 -5.77 7.04 7.63
N ARG A 61 -4.44 7.10 7.51
CA ARG A 61 -3.57 7.68 8.55
C ARG A 61 -3.85 9.17 8.77
N ALA A 62 -3.98 9.94 7.70
CA ALA A 62 -4.31 11.37 7.76
C ALA A 62 -5.68 11.62 8.40
N ALA A 63 -6.64 10.70 8.22
CA ALA A 63 -7.95 10.72 8.86
C ALA A 63 -7.92 10.29 10.35
N GLY A 64 -6.75 9.99 10.93
CA GLY A 64 -6.62 9.61 12.34
C GLY A 64 -7.13 8.20 12.65
N LYS A 65 -7.21 7.31 11.64
CA LYS A 65 -7.64 5.93 11.84
C LYS A 65 -6.70 5.19 12.78
N THR A 66 -7.27 4.33 13.61
CA THR A 66 -6.51 3.48 14.54
C THR A 66 -5.69 2.44 13.78
N GLU A 67 -4.66 1.90 14.43
CA GLU A 67 -3.83 0.85 13.84
C GLU A 67 -4.66 -0.39 13.43
N ALA A 68 -5.69 -0.73 14.21
CA ALA A 68 -6.60 -1.84 13.92
C ALA A 68 -7.41 -1.59 12.64
N GLU A 69 -7.93 -0.38 12.45
CA GLU A 69 -8.66 -0.01 11.23
C GLU A 69 -7.75 0.01 10.01
N ILE A 70 -6.50 0.48 10.15
CA ILE A 70 -5.52 0.46 9.07
C ILE A 70 -5.19 -0.99 8.68
N LYS A 71 -5.01 -1.89 9.65
CA LYS A 71 -4.82 -3.33 9.39
C LYS A 71 -6.00 -3.94 8.64
N ALA A 72 -7.22 -3.62 9.06
CA ALA A 72 -8.44 -4.08 8.38
C ALA A 72 -8.50 -3.56 6.93
N LEU A 73 -8.19 -2.28 6.71
CA LEU A 73 -8.11 -1.69 5.37
C LEU A 73 -7.06 -2.40 4.51
N VAL A 74 -5.86 -2.63 5.03
CA VAL A 74 -4.78 -3.33 4.30
C VAL A 74 -5.20 -4.74 3.91
N ASN A 75 -5.85 -5.49 4.82
CA ASN A 75 -6.37 -6.81 4.49
C ASN A 75 -7.42 -6.76 3.37
N ASN A 76 -8.33 -5.79 3.42
CA ASN A 76 -9.34 -5.62 2.37
C ASN A 76 -8.70 -5.31 1.00
N LEU A 77 -7.65 -4.48 0.96
CA LEU A 77 -6.90 -4.18 -0.26
C LEU A 77 -6.21 -5.42 -0.83
N ILE A 78 -5.61 -6.25 0.04
CA ILE A 78 -4.97 -7.51 -0.35
C ILE A 78 -6.01 -8.50 -0.89
N SER A 79 -7.17 -8.63 -0.23
CA SER A 79 -8.24 -9.51 -0.71
C SER A 79 -8.75 -9.07 -2.08
N ALA A 80 -8.97 -7.77 -2.28
CA ALA A 80 -9.39 -7.22 -3.58
C ALA A 80 -8.36 -7.50 -4.70
N ARG A 81 -7.06 -7.54 -4.37
CA ARG A 81 -6.00 -7.93 -5.32
C ARG A 81 -6.15 -9.39 -5.77
N ILE A 82 -6.52 -10.30 -4.87
CA ILE A 82 -6.67 -11.73 -5.15
C ILE A 82 -7.95 -11.99 -5.95
N GLU A 83 -9.05 -11.30 -5.62
CA GLU A 83 -10.33 -11.46 -6.34
C GLU A 83 -10.27 -10.98 -7.79
N ALA A 84 -9.40 -10.00 -8.08
CA ALA A 84 -9.21 -9.47 -9.44
C ALA A 84 -8.20 -10.26 -10.29
N ALA A 85 -7.54 -11.29 -9.73
CA ALA A 85 -6.54 -12.13 -10.40
C ALA A 85 -7.17 -13.42 -10.93
#